data_AF-X1P823-F1
#
_entry.id   AF-X1P823-F1
#
_cell.length_a   1.000
_cell.length_b   1.000
_cell.length_c   1.000
_cell.angle_alpha   90.00
_cell.angle_beta   90.00
_cell.angle_gamma   90.00
#
_symmetry.space_group_name_H-M   'P 1'
#
loop_
_entity.id
_entity.type
_entity.pdbx_description
1 polymer ?
#
loop_
_entity_poly.entity_id
_entity_poly.type
_entity_poly.pdbx_seq_one_letter_code
_entity_poly.pdbx_strand_id
1 'polypeptide(L)' 'LWCLLANTFELIKVPVDIYQISFVPFHIKLFDLILIVGVALLISFLSTFFPSHRASKVDPVIALKYE' A
#
# COMPACT_ATOMS: atom_id res chain seq x y z
N LEU A 1 16.20 5.46 -2.11
CA LEU A 1 16.56 6.60 -1.23
C LEU A 1 16.38 6.27 0.24
N TRP A 2 15.16 5.97 0.70
CA TRP A 2 14.91 5.65 2.12
C TRP A 2 15.71 4.47 2.67
N CYS A 3 15.88 3.37 1.92
CA CYS A 3 16.74 2.25 2.35
C CYS A 3 18.21 2.62 2.50
N LEU A 4 18.72 3.47 1.60
CA LEU A 4 20.11 3.93 1.65
C LEU A 4 20.31 4.79 2.90
N LEU A 5 19.39 5.72 3.15
CA LEU A 5 19.41 6.55 4.35
C LEU A 5 19.33 5.70 5.62
N ALA A 6 18.40 4.73 5.65
CA ALA A 6 18.21 3.84 6.79
C ALA A 6 19.44 2.98 7.11
N ASN A 7 20.12 2.49 6.07
CA ASN A 7 21.36 1.71 6.22
C ASN A 7 22.54 2.60 6.62
N THR A 8 22.66 3.82 6.09
CA THR A 8 23.74 4.76 6.47
C THR A 8 23.65 5.17 7.94
N PHE A 9 22.44 5.32 8.47
CA PHE A 9 22.24 5.71 9.87
C PHE A 9 22.21 4.53 10.86
N GLU A 10 22.37 3.29 10.38
CA GLU A 10 22.32 2.06 11.19
C GLU A 10 21.18 2.12 12.24
N LEU A 11 19.97 2.49 11.81
CA LEU A 11 18.88 2.86 12.72
C LEU A 11 18.50 1.77 13.74
N ILE A 12 18.78 0.51 13.43
CA ILE A 12 18.59 -0.63 14.33
C ILE A 12 19.96 -1.25 14.63
N LYS A 13 20.54 -0.82 15.75
CA LYS A 13 21.72 -1.47 16.35
C LYS A 13 21.26 -2.64 17.20
N VAL A 14 21.78 -3.82 16.90
CA VAL A 14 21.48 -5.04 17.64
C VAL A 14 22.68 -5.33 18.55
N PRO A 15 22.48 -5.72 19.83
CA PRO A 15 23.59 -6.12 20.68
C PRO A 15 24.35 -7.30 20.06
N VAL A 16 25.60 -7.04 19.69
CA VAL A 16 26.49 -7.97 18.99
C VAL A 16 26.75 -9.25 19.80
N ASP A 17 26.55 -9.18 21.13
CA ASP A 17 26.72 -10.31 22.04
C ASP A 17 25.73 -11.46 21.79
N ILE A 18 24.61 -11.20 21.10
CA ILE A 18 23.55 -12.19 20.84
C ILE A 18 23.39 -12.45 19.35
N TYR A 19 23.59 -11.42 18.51
CA TYR A 19 23.44 -11.51 17.07
C TYR A 19 24.76 -11.17 16.39
N GLN A 20 25.30 -12.09 15.57
CA GLN A 20 26.54 -11.92 14.80
C GLN A 20 26.46 -10.84 13.69
N ILE A 21 25.46 -9.96 13.74
CA ILE A 21 25.21 -8.88 12.78
C ILE A 21 25.11 -7.54 13.54
N SER A 22 25.93 -6.57 13.13
CA SER A 22 26.02 -5.25 13.79
C SER A 22 24.80 -4.35 13.54
N PHE A 23 24.09 -4.57 12.43
CA PHE A 23 22.88 -3.83 12.04
C PHE A 23 21.98 -4.68 11.15
N VAL A 24 20.69 -4.35 11.09
CA VAL A 24 19.74 -5.01 10.19
C VAL A 24 19.73 -4.28 8.84
N PRO A 25 20.19 -4.91 7.74
CA PRO A 25 20.19 -4.26 6.44
C PRO A 25 18.78 -4.19 5.86
N PHE A 26 18.31 -2.97 5.55
CA PHE A 26 17.04 -2.75 4.88
C PHE A 26 17.21 -2.86 3.36
N HIS A 27 16.66 -3.92 2.77
CA HIS A 27 16.60 -4.10 1.33
C HIS A 27 15.15 -4.15 0.87
N ILE A 28 14.69 -3.08 0.21
CA ILE A 28 13.41 -3.11 -0.49
C ILE A 28 13.64 -3.63 -1.90
N LYS A 29 12.91 -4.69 -2.26
CA LYS A 29 12.82 -5.15 -3.65
C LYS A 29 11.79 -4.30 -4.38
N LEU A 30 12.22 -3.63 -5.45
CA LEU A 30 11.35 -2.76 -6.24
C LEU A 30 10.15 -3.53 -6.81
N PHE A 31 10.35 -4.79 -7.17
CA PHE A 31 9.29 -5.67 -7.68
C PHE A 31 8.16 -5.87 -6.65
N ASP A 32 8.50 -6.17 -5.40
CA ASP A 32 7.51 -6.37 -4.33
C ASP A 32 6.72 -5.08 -4.08
N LEU A 33 7.41 -3.93 -4.10
CA LEU A 33 6.76 -2.62 -3.94
C LEU A 33 5.76 -2.33 -5.06
N ILE A 34 6.16 -2.54 -6.32
CA ILE A 34 5.29 -2.33 -7.49
C ILE A 34 4.10 -3.29 -7.43
N LEU A 35 4.32 -4.55 -7.05
CA LEU A 35 3.27 -5.55 -6.92
C LEU A 35 2.24 -5.14 -5.86
N ILE A 36 2.69 -4.77 -4.66
CA ILE A 36 1.80 -4.33 -3.57
C ILE A 36 0.98 -3.11 -4.00
N VAL A 37 1.63 -2.09 -4.57
CA VAL A 37 0.94 -0.88 -5.04
C VAL A 37 -0.05 -1.22 -6.15
N GLY A 38 0.33 -2.05 -7.12
CA GLY A 38 -0.52 -2.48 -8.21
C GLY A 38 -1.75 -3.25 -7.73
N VAL A 39 -1.57 -4.18 -6.79
CA VAL A 39 -2.68 -4.95 -6.20
C VAL A 39 -3.60 -4.05 -5.38
N ALA A 40 -3.05 -3.14 -4.58
CA ALA A 40 -3.85 -2.19 -3.81
C ALA A 40 -4.73 -1.31 -4.72
N LEU A 41 -4.14 -0.76 -5.79
CA LEU A 41 -4.88 0.03 -6.78
C LEU A 41 -5.96 -0.80 -7.49
N LEU A 42 -5.65 -2.05 -7.87
CA LEU A 42 -6.62 -2.95 -8.50
C LEU A 42 -7.82 -3.21 -7.57
N ILE A 43 -7.56 -3.52 -6.30
CA ILE A 43 -8.62 -3.77 -5.31
C ILE A 43 -9.47 -2.51 -5.10
N SER A 44 -8.85 -1.36 -4.89
CA SER A 44 -9.56 -0.08 -4.73
C SER A 44 -10.41 0.27 -5.95
N PHE A 45 -9.88 0.04 -7.16
CA PHE A 45 -10.59 0.28 -8.40
C PHE A 45 -11.79 -0.66 -8.56
N LEU A 46 -11.60 -1.96 -8.34
CA LEU A 46 -12.67 -2.96 -8.39
C LEU A 46 -13.77 -2.67 -7.35
N SER A 47 -13.36 -2.30 -6.14
CA SER A 47 -14.28 -1.94 -5.06
C SER A 47 -15.10 -0.69 -5.38
N THR A 48 -14.53 0.29 -6.09
CA THR A 48 -15.24 1.52 -6.50
C THR A 48 -16.13 1.28 -7.73
N PHE A 49 -15.70 0.41 -8.63
CA PHE A 49 -16.42 0.16 -9.88
C PHE A 49 -17.80 -0.46 -9.65
N PHE A 50 -17.92 -1.41 -8.71
CA PHE A 50 -19.20 -2.07 -8.40
C PHE A 50 -20.32 -1.10 -7.94
N PRO A 51 -20.13 -0.24 -6.92
CA PRO A 51 -21.15 0.72 -6.50
C PRO A 51 -21.36 1.82 -7.56
N SER A 52 -20.32 2.26 -8.26
CA SER A 52 -20.46 3.28 -9.32
C SER A 52 -21.36 2.79 -10.45
N HIS A 53 -21.25 1.52 -10.85
CA HIS A 53 -22.11 0.92 -11.88
C HIS A 53 -23.53 0.67 -11.38
N ARG A 54 -23.71 0.42 -10.08
CA ARG A 54 -25.05 0.35 -9.48
C ARG A 54 -25.71 1.74 -9.45
N ALA A 55 -24.96 2.78 -9.09
CA ALA A 55 -25.45 4.15 -9.02
C ALA A 55 -25.85 4.72 -10.39
N SER A 56 -25.11 4.40 -11.47
CA SER A 56 -25.44 4.86 -12.82
C SER A 56 -26.77 4.32 -13.37
N LYS A 57 -27.31 3.26 -12.76
CA LYS A 57 -28.60 2.64 -13.12
C LYS A 57 -29.76 3.06 -12.24
N VAL A 58 -29.53 3.88 -11.21
CA VAL A 58 -30.61 4.42 -10.38
C VAL A 58 -31.30 5.53 -11.17
N ASP A 59 -32.61 5.42 -11.35
CA ASP A 59 -33.42 6.39 -12.09
C ASP A 59 -33.47 7.71 -11.30
N PRO A 60 -32.83 8.80 -11.80
CA PRO A 60 -32.68 10.04 -11.03
C PRO A 60 -34.03 10.70 -10.71
N VAL A 61 -35.05 10.43 -11.55
CA VAL A 61 -36.42 10.94 -11.34
C VAL A 61 -37.08 10.30 -10.12
N ILE A 62 -36.74 9.06 -9.79
CA ILE A 62 -37.24 8.38 -8.59
C ILE A 62 -36.46 8.83 -7.36
N ALA A 63 -35.14 8.97 -7.45
CA ALA A 63 -34.30 9.44 -6.34
C ALA A 63 -34.74 10.84 -5.83
N LEU A 64 -34.97 11.80 -6.73
CA LEU A 64 -35.41 13.16 -6.36
C LEU A 64 -36.85 13.24 -5.80
N LYS A 65 -37.66 12.20 -6.00
CA LYS A 65 -39.07 12.19 -5.58
C LYS A 65 -39.26 11.59 -4.17
N TYR A 66 -38.23 10.94 -3.64
CA TYR A 66 -38.17 10.35 -2.30
C TYR A 66 -37.26 11.15 -1.34
N GLU A 67 -36.71 12.27 -1.79
CA GLU A 67 -35.96 13.26 -1.01
C GLU A 67 -36.86 14.50 -0.79
#